data_AF-Q8SVT6-F1
#
_entry.id   AF-Q8SVT6-F1
#
_cell.length_a   1.000
_cell.length_b   1.000
_cell.length_c   1.000
_cell.angle_alpha   90.00
_cell.angle_beta   90.00
_cell.angle_gamma   90.00
#
_symmetry.space_group_name_H-M   'P 1'
#
loop_
_entity.id
_entity.type
_entity.pdbx_description
1 polymer ?
#
loop_
_entity_poly.entity_id
_entity_poly.type
_entity_poly.pdbx_seq_one_letter_code
_entity_poly.pdbx_strand_id
1 'polypeptide(L)'
;MTNGRKMEYKLVDSEKDIERSYEPRRKPKRSRIQLHDWQSMLLEHSFRMNPYPDRIEKYNLFLKTKIPMKNVKIWFQNRRAREKSFYEEAVEVHRDGRRAGHRSLGSRSALFAEEFQYRRY
;
A
#
# COMPACT_ATOMS: atom_id res chain seq x y z
N MET A 1 -19.24 10.42 -16.09
CA MET A 1 -18.29 11.54 -15.84
C MET A 1 -17.03 10.96 -15.23
N THR A 2 -15.97 10.74 -16.02
CA THR A 2 -14.72 10.13 -15.55
C THR A 2 -13.79 11.19 -14.96
N ASN A 3 -13.56 11.14 -13.65
CA ASN A 3 -12.60 12.01 -12.96
C ASN A 3 -11.16 11.62 -13.33
N GLY A 4 -10.71 12.05 -14.51
CA GLY A 4 -9.30 11.98 -14.89
C GLY A 4 -8.52 13.06 -14.15
N ARG A 5 -7.66 12.67 -13.19
CA ARG A 5 -6.65 13.59 -12.65
C ARG A 5 -5.75 14.02 -13.82
N LYS A 6 -5.89 15.25 -14.32
CA LYS A 6 -4.88 15.87 -15.17
C LYS A 6 -3.57 15.89 -14.38
N MET A 7 -2.57 15.15 -14.85
CA MET A 7 -1.20 15.31 -14.38
C MET A 7 -0.74 16.70 -14.83
N GLU A 8 -0.74 17.64 -13.90
CA GLU A 8 -0.15 18.96 -14.10
C GLU A 8 1.37 18.77 -14.05
N TYR A 9 1.99 18.68 -15.21
CA TYR A 9 3.45 18.80 -15.31
C TYR A 9 3.78 20.26 -15.01
N LYS A 10 4.37 20.53 -13.84
CA LYS A 10 5.05 21.80 -13.62
C LYS A 10 6.34 21.74 -14.42
N LEU A 11 6.36 22.45 -15.54
CA LEU A 11 7.59 22.72 -16.26
C LEU A 11 8.52 23.47 -15.30
N VAL A 12 9.68 22.87 -15.05
CA VAL A 12 10.74 23.44 -14.23
C VAL A 12 11.49 24.40 -15.16
N ASP A 13 10.90 25.57 -15.42
CA ASP A 13 11.42 26.53 -16.40
C ASP A 13 12.42 27.52 -15.79
N SER A 14 12.50 27.60 -14.46
CA SER A 14 13.49 28.43 -13.79
C SER A 14 14.81 27.67 -13.63
N GLU A 15 15.91 28.27 -14.07
CA GLU A 15 17.27 27.78 -13.82
C GLU A 15 17.50 27.42 -12.34
N LYS A 16 16.90 28.17 -11.41
CA LYS A 16 16.96 27.90 -9.96
C LYS A 16 16.22 26.62 -9.56
N ASP A 17 15.12 26.28 -10.22
CA ASP A 17 14.38 25.04 -9.96
C ASP A 17 15.10 23.83 -10.54
N ILE A 18 15.73 23.99 -11.71
CA ILE A 18 16.62 23.01 -12.31
C ILE A 18 17.79 22.75 -11.36
N GLU A 19 18.48 23.80 -10.90
CA GLU A 19 19.59 23.74 -9.94
C GLU A 19 19.18 23.04 -8.63
N ARG A 20 18.03 23.43 -8.04
CA ARG A 20 17.46 22.77 -6.85
C ARG A 20 17.18 21.28 -7.07
N SER A 21 16.88 20.85 -8.29
CA SER A 21 16.64 19.43 -8.60
C SER A 21 17.93 18.61 -8.60
N TYR A 22 19.07 19.24 -8.90
CA TYR A 22 20.40 18.64 -8.83
C TYR A 22 21.01 18.70 -7.43
N GLU A 23 20.48 19.54 -6.52
CA GLU A 23 20.94 19.55 -5.13
C GLU A 23 20.79 18.15 -4.52
N PRO A 24 21.87 17.57 -3.96
CA PRO A 24 21.79 16.28 -3.32
C PRO A 24 20.76 16.36 -2.19
N ARG A 25 19.72 15.52 -2.26
CA ARG A 25 18.62 15.51 -1.29
C ARG A 25 19.19 15.46 0.13
N ARG A 26 19.18 16.59 0.84
CA ARG A 26 19.91 16.79 2.12
C ARG A 26 19.43 15.94 3.29
N LYS A 27 18.39 15.13 3.11
CA LYS A 27 17.90 14.20 4.12
C LYS A 27 18.13 12.77 3.62
N PRO A 28 18.98 11.98 4.31
CA PRO A 28 19.12 10.56 4.02
C PRO A 28 17.74 9.91 3.94
N LYS A 29 17.49 9.16 2.86
CA LYS A 29 16.30 8.31 2.79
C LYS A 29 16.38 7.34 3.97
N ARG A 30 15.34 7.32 4.81
CA ARG A 30 15.28 6.36 5.93
C ARG A 30 15.43 4.94 5.39
N SER A 31 16.28 4.15 6.03
CA SER A 31 16.50 2.75 5.69
C SER A 31 15.18 1.98 5.74
N ARG A 32 14.95 1.15 4.72
CA ARG A 32 13.79 0.28 4.63
C ARG A 32 13.93 -0.84 5.65
N ILE A 33 12.91 -1.04 6.49
CA ILE A 33 12.85 -2.19 7.40
C ILE A 33 12.32 -3.40 6.63
N GLN A 34 13.03 -4.53 6.72
CA GLN A 34 12.54 -5.84 6.30
C GLN A 34 11.79 -6.46 7.47
N LEU A 35 10.58 -6.95 7.22
CA LEU A 35 9.80 -7.65 8.24
C LEU A 35 10.09 -9.15 8.12
N HIS A 36 10.24 -9.82 9.26
CA HIS A 36 10.23 -11.27 9.31
C HIS A 36 8.84 -11.81 8.98
N ASP A 37 8.77 -13.06 8.52
CA ASP A 37 7.50 -13.69 8.15
C ASP A 37 6.51 -13.72 9.32
N TRP A 38 6.98 -14.08 10.53
CA TRP A 38 6.14 -14.11 11.73
C TRP A 38 5.56 -12.73 12.10
N GLN A 39 6.31 -11.65 11.85
CA GLN A 39 5.82 -10.29 12.09
C GLN A 39 4.70 -9.96 11.12
N SER A 40 4.87 -10.31 9.84
CA SER A 40 3.86 -10.11 8.81
C SER A 40 2.59 -10.93 9.10
N MET A 41 2.74 -12.19 9.51
CA MET A 41 1.60 -13.03 9.91
C MET A 41 0.81 -12.43 11.07
N LEU A 42 1.48 -11.89 12.09
CA LEU A 42 0.79 -11.29 13.24
C LEU A 42 0.03 -10.02 12.85
N LEU A 43 0.59 -9.21 11.94
CA LEU A 43 -0.07 -8.03 11.40
C LEU A 43 -1.31 -8.41 10.57
N GLU A 44 -1.20 -9.42 9.69
CA GLU A 44 -2.35 -9.92 8.91
C GLU A 44 -3.43 -10.53 9.81
N HIS A 45 -3.05 -11.29 10.85
CA HIS A 45 -4.02 -11.79 11.84
C HIS A 45 -4.76 -10.65 12.54
N SER A 46 -4.04 -9.63 13.02
CA SER A 46 -4.68 -8.46 13.63
C SER A 46 -5.55 -7.68 12.64
N PHE A 47 -5.15 -7.61 11.37
CA PHE A 47 -5.93 -6.95 10.32
C PHE A 47 -7.26 -7.65 10.06
N ARG A 48 -7.26 -9.00 10.05
CA ARG A 48 -8.48 -9.80 9.91
C ARG A 48 -9.48 -9.53 11.04
N MET A 49 -9.00 -9.37 12.26
CA MET A 49 -9.85 -9.04 13.42
C MET A 49 -10.34 -7.59 13.37
N ASN A 50 -9.43 -6.64 13.13
CA ASN A 50 -9.74 -5.22 13.09
C ASN A 50 -8.84 -4.49 12.06
N PRO A 51 -9.37 -4.12 10.88
CA PRO A 51 -8.64 -3.34 9.89
C PRO A 51 -8.33 -1.89 10.31
N TYR A 52 -8.98 -1.40 11.37
CA TYR A 52 -8.86 -0.05 11.91
C TYR A 52 -8.48 -0.10 13.40
N PRO A 53 -7.30 -0.64 13.75
CA PRO A 53 -6.90 -0.77 15.15
C PRO A 53 -6.73 0.60 15.80
N ASP A 54 -7.13 0.75 17.05
CA ASP A 54 -6.94 1.97 17.83
C ASP A 54 -5.49 2.09 18.34
N ARG A 55 -5.17 3.17 19.07
CA ARG A 55 -3.84 3.43 19.64
C ARG A 55 -3.34 2.28 20.50
N ILE A 56 -4.19 1.72 21.36
CA ILE A 56 -3.83 0.63 22.29
C ILE A 56 -3.50 -0.64 21.52
N GLU A 57 -4.34 -1.02 20.54
CA GLU A 57 -4.11 -2.21 19.71
C GLU A 57 -2.80 -2.09 18.90
N LYS A 58 -2.53 -0.91 18.31
CA LYS A 58 -1.25 -0.65 17.64
C LYS A 58 -0.06 -0.74 18.58
N TYR A 59 -0.21 -0.29 19.83
CA TYR A 59 0.84 -0.39 20.83
C TYR A 59 1.11 -1.86 21.22
N ASN A 60 0.07 -2.66 21.39
CA ASN A 60 0.20 -4.11 21.63
C ASN A 60 0.93 -4.81 20.47
N LEU A 61 0.62 -4.43 19.23
CA LEU A 61 1.35 -4.95 18.06
C LEU A 61 2.82 -4.53 18.07
N PHE A 62 3.14 -3.29 18.44
CA PHE A 62 4.52 -2.84 18.63
C PHE A 62 5.22 -3.70 19.69
N LEU A 63 4.59 -3.96 20.84
CA LEU A 63 5.19 -4.77 21.89
C LEU A 63 5.49 -6.21 21.44
N LYS A 64 4.58 -6.82 20.68
CA LYS A 64 4.70 -8.20 20.18
C LYS A 64 5.69 -8.32 19.01
N THR A 65 5.64 -7.40 18.05
CA THR A 65 6.44 -7.47 16.81
C THR A 65 7.77 -6.73 16.88
N LYS A 66 7.92 -5.80 17.82
CA LYS A 66 9.01 -4.79 17.89
C LYS A 66 9.08 -3.86 16.68
N ILE A 67 8.02 -3.78 15.87
CA ILE A 67 7.93 -2.85 14.74
C ILE A 67 7.51 -1.47 15.26
N PRO A 68 8.28 -0.39 15.00
CA PRO A 68 7.93 0.96 15.46
C PRO A 68 6.47 1.33 15.15
N MET A 69 5.78 2.00 16.08
CA MET A 69 4.35 2.35 15.94
C MET A 69 4.03 3.06 14.62
N LYS A 70 4.94 3.90 14.14
CA LYS A 70 4.83 4.56 12.84
C LYS A 70 4.73 3.55 11.69
N ASN A 71 5.54 2.51 11.71
CA ASN A 71 5.58 1.50 10.66
C ASN A 71 4.35 0.59 10.75
N VAL A 72 3.88 0.27 11.96
CA VAL A 72 2.58 -0.40 12.15
C VAL A 72 1.46 0.44 11.52
N LYS A 73 1.39 1.74 11.82
CA LYS A 73 0.40 2.66 11.21
C LYS A 73 0.45 2.63 9.68
N ILE A 74 1.65 2.76 9.09
CA ILE A 74 1.83 2.74 7.63
C ILE A 74 1.45 1.38 7.05
N TRP A 75 1.77 0.28 7.74
CA TRP A 75 1.43 -1.07 7.30
C TRP A 75 -0.10 -1.23 7.17
N PHE A 76 -0.87 -0.81 8.19
CA PHE A 76 -2.35 -0.86 8.12
C PHE A 76 -2.91 0.05 7.02
N GLN A 77 -2.32 1.23 6.79
CA GLN A 77 -2.71 2.11 5.69
C GLN A 77 -2.48 1.44 4.34
N ASN A 78 -1.30 0.88 4.11
CA ASN A 78 -0.96 0.19 2.87
C ASN A 78 -1.78 -1.09 2.68
N ARG A 79 -2.07 -1.83 3.76
CA ARG A 79 -2.88 -3.04 3.71
C ARG A 79 -4.32 -2.73 3.30
N ARG A 80 -4.93 -1.66 3.81
CA ARG A 80 -6.26 -1.18 3.36
C ARG A 80 -6.24 -0.66 1.93
N ALA A 81 -5.18 0.04 1.53
CA ALA A 81 -5.03 0.51 0.15
C ALA A 81 -4.98 -0.68 -0.82
N ARG A 82 -4.19 -1.71 -0.50
CA ARG A 82 -4.15 -2.98 -1.25
C ARG A 82 -5.54 -3.62 -1.31
N GLU A 83 -6.21 -3.78 -0.17
CA GLU A 83 -7.57 -4.34 -0.09
C GLU A 83 -8.55 -3.60 -1.02
N LYS A 84 -8.53 -2.27 -1.00
CA LYS A 84 -9.36 -1.43 -1.87
C LYS A 84 -9.04 -1.62 -3.36
N SER A 85 -7.77 -1.67 -3.72
CA SER A 85 -7.34 -1.89 -5.11
C SER A 85 -7.76 -3.26 -5.63
N PHE A 86 -7.74 -4.30 -4.80
CA PHE A 86 -8.24 -5.62 -5.18
C PHE A 86 -9.74 -5.63 -5.44
N TYR A 87 -10.54 -4.93 -4.62
CA TYR A 87 -11.98 -4.78 -4.89
C TYR A 87 -12.26 -4.01 -6.19
N GLU A 88 -11.48 -2.96 -6.48
CA GLU A 88 -11.61 -2.20 -7.72
C GLU A 88 -11.24 -3.06 -8.95
N GLU A 89 -10.13 -3.80 -8.89
CA GLU A 89 -9.71 -4.69 -9.98
C GLU A 89 -10.69 -5.85 -10.21
N ALA A 90 -11.24 -6.45 -9.15
CA ALA A 90 -12.24 -7.51 -9.26
C ALA A 90 -13.55 -7.03 -9.91
N VAL A 91 -13.95 -5.77 -9.67
CA VAL A 91 -15.14 -5.16 -10.29
C VAL A 91 -14.89 -4.82 -11.76
N GLU A 92 -13.69 -4.37 -12.12
CA GLU A 92 -13.32 -4.01 -13.50
C GLU A 92 -13.22 -5.25 -14.41
N VAL A 93 -12.71 -6.39 -13.91
CA VAL A 93 -12.65 -7.65 -14.67
C VAL A 93 -14.03 -8.15 -15.09
N HIS A 94 -15.08 -7.84 -14.33
CA HIS A 94 -16.46 -8.21 -14.68
C HIS A 94 -17.10 -7.27 -15.72
N ARG A 95 -16.56 -6.06 -15.92
CA ARG A 95 -17.07 -5.09 -16.90
C ARG A 95 -16.35 -5.15 -18.24
N ASP A 96 -15.04 -5.37 -18.23
CA ASP A 96 -14.20 -5.20 -19.42
C ASP A 96 -13.63 -6.52 -19.97
N GLY A 97 -14.51 -7.49 -20.23
CA GLY A 97 -14.19 -8.75 -20.91
C GLY A 97 -13.62 -8.63 -22.35
N ARG A 98 -13.04 -7.48 -22.75
CA ARG A 98 -12.43 -7.27 -24.08
C ARG A 98 -11.16 -6.41 -24.15
N ARG A 99 -10.59 -5.87 -23.05
CA ARG A 99 -9.41 -4.97 -23.15
C ARG A 99 -8.50 -5.01 -21.92
N ALA A 100 -7.63 -6.00 -21.79
CA ALA A 100 -6.51 -5.91 -20.84
C ALA A 100 -5.22 -6.49 -21.43
N GLY A 101 -4.79 -5.89 -22.54
CA GLY A 101 -3.38 -5.91 -22.90
C GLY A 101 -2.60 -5.05 -21.91
N HIS A 102 -1.52 -5.62 -21.37
CA HIS A 102 -0.42 -4.89 -20.74
C HIS A 102 -0.62 -4.38 -19.30
N ARG A 103 -0.40 -5.25 -18.32
CA ARG A 103 0.53 -5.01 -17.18
C ARG A 103 0.80 -6.33 -16.47
N SER A 104 1.97 -6.92 -16.75
CA SER A 104 2.53 -8.01 -15.96
C SER A 104 2.76 -7.51 -14.52
N LEU A 105 1.81 -7.74 -13.63
CA LEU A 105 2.01 -7.68 -12.19
C LEU A 105 2.20 -9.12 -11.72
N GLY A 106 3.47 -9.51 -11.59
CA GLY A 106 3.92 -10.88 -11.44
C GLY A 106 3.17 -11.69 -10.38
N SER A 107 2.62 -12.82 -10.82
CA SER A 107 2.71 -14.19 -10.28
C SER A 107 2.56 -14.49 -8.77
N ARG A 108 2.36 -13.50 -7.88
CA ARG A 108 2.10 -13.69 -6.44
C ARG A 108 0.67 -13.31 -6.02
N SER A 109 -0.12 -12.74 -6.92
CA SER A 109 -1.48 -12.26 -6.65
C SER A 109 -2.51 -13.39 -6.50
N ALA A 110 -2.35 -14.50 -7.22
CA ALA A 110 -3.34 -15.59 -7.22
C ALA A 110 -3.32 -16.45 -5.94
N LEU A 111 -2.18 -16.60 -5.27
CA LEU A 111 -2.06 -17.45 -4.07
C LEU A 111 -2.48 -16.76 -2.77
N PHE A 112 -2.64 -15.43 -2.77
CA PHE A 112 -3.19 -14.66 -1.65
C PHE A 112 -4.71 -14.44 -1.79
N ALA A 113 -5.27 -14.78 -2.96
CA ALA A 113 -6.69 -14.62 -3.27
C ALA A 113 -7.59 -15.64 -2.53
N GLU A 114 -7.04 -16.73 -1.99
CA GLU A 114 -7.83 -17.68 -1.19
C GLU A 114 -8.23 -17.13 0.18
N GLU A 115 -7.63 -16.04 0.68
CA GLU A 115 -8.07 -15.38 1.91
C GLU A 115 -9.31 -14.46 1.72
N PHE A 116 -9.83 -14.31 0.49
CA PHE A 116 -10.94 -13.39 0.16
C PHE A 116 -12.35 -13.87 0.53
N GLN A 117 -12.50 -15.02 1.19
CA GLN A 117 -13.81 -15.59 1.55
C GLN A 117 -14.51 -14.91 2.74
N TYR A 118 -13.87 -13.98 3.48
CA TYR A 118 -14.33 -13.62 4.83
C TYR A 118 -15.10 -12.30 4.98
N ARG A 119 -15.79 -11.78 3.95
CA ARG A 119 -16.54 -10.50 4.09
C ARG A 119 -17.87 -10.38 3.35
N ARG A 120 -18.58 -11.50 3.15
CA ARG A 120 -20.01 -11.46 2.83
C ARG A 120 -20.77 -11.86 4.11
N TYR A 121 -21.34 -10.85 4.77
CA TYR A 121 -22.12 -10.90 6.01
C TYR A 121 -21.33 -11.03 7.31
#